data_AF-A0A973J045-F1
#
_entry.id   AF-A0A973J045-F1
#
_cell.length_a   1.000
_cell.length_b   1.000
_cell.length_c   1.000
_cell.angle_alpha   90.00
_cell.angle_beta   90.00
_cell.angle_gamma   90.00
#
_symmetry.space_group_name_H-M   'P 1'
#
loop_
_entity.id
_entity.type
_entity.pdbx_description
1 polymer ?
#
loop_
_entity_poly.entity_id
_entity_poly.type
_entity_poly.pdbx_seq_one_letter_code
_entity_poly.pdbx_strand_id
1 'polypeptide(L)'
;MKKLTYFRIGVLVIVGLISLIGGFAYLNSHVFKSKASENELNISIWGQKNIDPRSLKIGQKVIVNFLLKPVSTTTKISAFSVKLSKTGDNFSISSISTPRVYGTTIFEPSYFTRIGGTGTAAQYVIKKTTSQLPNTILIPVAITILKKTNLTSSSLSISASESQVVGPVAGYAYNIISSEPVTVNDPSVYASTPVPTTITQPSPTTDIPVDIVSPGPVATLFPTTAIGPDMIRLIMSIRFQGVTEAPVSQFKTINVRVGLAKKGEDPTYKQVSFAASETGIWTGNADFTAAAGTNYIVYVKGPKHLQKKICDALPTEDSTKPGTYHCLNNAITLKQGDNNLNFSGIALLAGDLPDQSNTQQGLIDSTTLTRITTYFGKKDAASLNVADVDMNGRINTQDYVYVLRALSIKYDEE
;
A
#
# COMPACT_ATOMS: atom_id res chain seq x y z
N MET A 1 1.99 -58.44 58.02
CA MET A 1 1.08 -57.28 58.07
C MET A 1 1.72 -55.94 57.71
N LYS A 2 2.87 -55.53 58.31
CA LYS A 2 3.47 -54.20 58.05
C LYS A 2 3.77 -53.86 56.57
N LYS A 3 4.23 -54.81 55.75
CA LYS A 3 4.53 -54.59 54.32
C LYS A 3 3.32 -54.15 53.48
N LEU A 4 2.12 -54.67 53.78
CA LEU A 4 0.89 -54.33 53.04
C LEU A 4 0.42 -52.90 53.37
N THR A 5 0.63 -52.47 54.62
CA THR A 5 0.35 -51.10 55.06
C THR A 5 1.24 -50.08 54.36
N TYR A 6 2.56 -50.34 54.25
CA TYR A 6 3.47 -49.45 53.53
C TYR A 6 3.15 -49.36 52.03
N PHE A 7 2.75 -50.46 51.40
CA PHE A 7 2.35 -50.45 49.99
C PHE A 7 1.10 -49.58 49.75
N ARG A 8 0.07 -49.71 50.61
CA ARG A 8 -1.16 -48.89 50.51
C ARG A 8 -0.90 -47.40 50.71
N ILE A 9 -0.04 -47.06 51.67
CA ILE A 9 0.39 -45.66 51.88
C ILE A 9 1.14 -45.14 50.66
N GLY A 10 2.05 -45.93 50.07
CA GLY A 10 2.79 -45.56 48.86
C GLY A 10 1.88 -45.24 47.67
N VAL A 11 0.84 -46.05 47.43
CA VAL A 11 -0.11 -45.81 46.34
C VAL A 11 -0.90 -44.52 46.56
N LEU A 12 -1.38 -44.26 47.77
CA LEU A 12 -2.12 -43.02 48.07
C LEU A 12 -1.25 -41.77 47.90
N VAL A 13 0.02 -41.83 48.28
CA VAL A 13 0.98 -40.74 48.07
C VAL A 13 1.19 -40.49 46.58
N ILE A 14 1.36 -41.54 45.76
CA ILE A 14 1.53 -41.40 44.31
C ILE A 14 0.30 -40.78 43.65
N VAL A 15 -0.91 -41.24 43.99
CA VAL A 15 -2.17 -40.68 43.44
C VAL A 15 -2.34 -39.22 43.85
N GLY A 16 -2.02 -38.88 45.10
CA GLY A 16 -2.00 -37.50 45.58
C GLY A 16 -1.04 -36.63 44.79
N LEU A 17 0.17 -37.12 44.51
CA LEU A 17 1.20 -36.40 43.75
C LEU A 17 0.80 -36.18 42.29
N ILE A 18 0.23 -37.19 41.62
CA ILE A 18 -0.28 -37.07 40.24
C ILE A 18 -1.43 -36.06 40.18
N SER A 19 -2.35 -36.10 41.14
CA SER A 19 -3.47 -35.15 41.19
C SER A 19 -2.99 -33.72 41.40
N LEU A 20 -1.95 -33.53 42.22
CA LEU A 20 -1.37 -32.22 42.50
C LEU A 20 -0.58 -31.68 41.30
N ILE A 21 0.20 -32.53 40.61
CA ILE A 21 0.87 -32.17 39.35
C ILE A 21 -0.15 -31.84 38.26
N GLY A 22 -1.18 -32.67 38.09
CA GLY A 22 -2.24 -32.44 37.11
C GLY A 22 -3.04 -31.17 37.41
N GLY A 23 -3.36 -30.95 38.69
CA GLY A 23 -4.02 -29.74 39.16
C GLY A 23 -3.16 -28.49 38.94
N PHE A 24 -1.86 -28.55 39.24
CA PHE A 24 -0.93 -27.44 38.98
C PHE A 24 -0.77 -27.18 37.49
N ALA A 25 -0.64 -28.21 36.66
CA ALA A 25 -0.57 -28.07 35.20
C ALA A 25 -1.86 -27.43 34.64
N TYR A 26 -3.03 -27.86 35.12
CA TYR A 26 -4.33 -27.30 34.74
C TYR A 26 -4.47 -25.83 35.18
N LEU A 27 -4.12 -25.53 36.42
CA LEU A 27 -4.15 -24.16 36.93
C LEU A 27 -3.16 -23.28 36.15
N ASN A 28 -1.94 -23.76 35.86
CA ASN A 28 -0.96 -23.01 35.10
C ASN A 28 -1.38 -22.79 33.63
N SER A 29 -1.99 -23.79 32.99
CA SER A 29 -2.38 -23.69 31.57
C SER A 29 -3.67 -22.91 31.33
N HIS A 30 -4.59 -22.86 32.31
CA HIS A 30 -5.93 -22.31 32.12
C HIS A 30 -6.29 -21.15 33.06
N VAL A 31 -5.76 -21.12 34.28
CA VAL A 31 -6.10 -20.09 35.29
C VAL A 31 -5.00 -19.03 35.40
N PHE A 32 -3.73 -19.46 35.35
CA PHE A 32 -2.54 -18.62 35.52
C PHE A 32 -1.76 -18.38 34.23
N LYS A 33 -2.36 -18.59 33.04
CA LYS A 33 -1.83 -17.91 31.83
C LYS A 33 -2.01 -16.41 32.05
N SER A 34 -1.03 -15.83 32.73
CA SER A 34 -0.90 -14.41 32.93
C SER A 34 -0.97 -13.77 31.55
N LYS A 35 -1.55 -12.58 31.47
CA LYS A 35 -1.59 -11.75 30.26
C LYS A 35 -0.18 -11.37 29.75
N ALA A 36 0.88 -11.93 30.31
CA ALA A 36 2.27 -11.67 29.98
C ALA A 36 2.76 -12.70 28.95
N SER A 37 2.92 -12.27 27.71
CA SER A 37 4.28 -12.07 27.16
C SER A 37 4.35 -11.95 25.65
N GLU A 38 3.39 -12.40 24.83
CA GLU A 38 3.78 -12.64 23.41
C GLU A 38 2.89 -12.14 22.28
N ASN A 39 1.74 -11.52 22.53
CA ASN A 39 0.93 -11.04 21.41
C ASN A 39 0.46 -9.61 21.61
N GLU A 40 1.36 -8.71 21.26
CA GLU A 40 1.12 -7.29 21.08
C GLU A 40 0.35 -7.06 19.77
N LEU A 41 -0.53 -6.06 19.78
CA LEU A 41 -1.26 -5.60 18.62
C LEU A 41 -0.87 -4.16 18.32
N ASN A 42 -0.43 -3.92 17.08
CA ASN A 42 -0.21 -2.59 16.55
C ASN A 42 -1.48 -2.10 15.84
N ILE A 43 -1.87 -0.86 16.16
CA ILE A 43 -2.90 -0.14 15.43
C ILE A 43 -2.22 0.98 14.66
N SER A 44 -2.20 0.86 13.34
CA SER A 44 -1.67 1.88 12.43
C SER A 44 -2.76 2.43 11.53
N ILE A 45 -2.48 3.55 10.89
CA ILE A 45 -3.37 4.16 9.90
C ILE A 45 -2.89 3.72 8.53
N TRP A 46 -3.82 3.25 7.69
CA TRP A 46 -3.52 2.92 6.31
C TRP A 46 -3.89 4.07 5.38
N GLY A 47 -2.92 4.53 4.59
CA GLY A 47 -3.07 5.64 3.65
C GLY A 47 -2.67 7.00 4.25
N GLN A 48 -3.51 8.02 4.04
CA GLN A 48 -3.19 9.40 4.37
C GLN A 48 -3.30 9.67 5.88
N LYS A 49 -2.16 9.79 6.57
CA LYS A 49 -2.06 10.07 8.02
C LYS A 49 -2.43 11.51 8.38
N ASN A 50 -2.20 12.45 7.46
CA ASN A 50 -2.50 13.87 7.61
C ASN A 50 -3.51 14.29 6.57
N ILE A 51 -4.73 14.57 6.99
CA ILE A 51 -5.79 15.04 6.10
C ILE A 51 -5.67 16.56 5.98
N ASP A 52 -5.41 17.07 4.78
CA ASP A 52 -5.39 18.52 4.53
C ASP A 52 -6.84 19.04 4.42
N PRO A 53 -7.33 19.78 5.42
CA PRO A 53 -8.71 20.26 5.44
C PRO A 53 -9.01 21.32 4.37
N ARG A 54 -8.00 21.95 3.75
CA ARG A 54 -8.21 22.91 2.66
C ARG A 54 -8.76 22.25 1.41
N SER A 55 -8.33 21.01 1.15
CA SER A 55 -8.78 20.20 0.02
C SER A 55 -10.22 19.68 0.18
N LEU A 56 -10.78 19.76 1.38
CA LEU A 56 -12.08 19.17 1.73
C LEU A 56 -13.17 20.23 1.81
N LYS A 57 -14.44 19.86 1.63
CA LYS A 57 -15.61 20.73 1.83
C LYS A 57 -16.24 20.48 3.21
N ILE A 58 -16.82 21.51 3.83
CA ILE A 58 -17.65 21.32 5.04
C ILE A 58 -18.82 20.40 4.67
N GLY A 59 -19.12 19.42 5.53
CA GLY A 59 -20.09 18.35 5.27
C GLY A 59 -19.54 17.18 4.45
N GLN A 60 -18.33 17.27 3.88
CA GLN A 60 -17.73 16.17 3.14
C GLN A 60 -17.45 14.98 4.06
N LYS A 61 -17.81 13.79 3.60
CA LYS A 61 -17.45 12.52 4.22
C LYS A 61 -16.06 12.10 3.74
N VAL A 62 -15.18 11.80 4.68
CA VAL A 62 -13.83 11.26 4.43
C VAL A 62 -13.72 9.91 5.10
N ILE A 63 -13.09 8.95 4.43
CA ILE A 63 -12.87 7.61 4.98
C ILE A 63 -11.44 7.52 5.48
N VAL A 64 -11.30 7.18 6.77
CA VAL A 64 -10.04 6.90 7.44
C VAL A 64 -9.96 5.41 7.69
N ASN A 65 -8.85 4.77 7.36
CA ASN A 65 -8.69 3.33 7.54
C ASN A 65 -7.73 3.03 8.68
N PHE A 66 -8.21 2.32 9.70
CA PHE A 66 -7.36 1.76 10.76
C PHE A 66 -6.98 0.32 10.43
N LEU A 67 -5.73 -0.02 10.65
CA LEU A 67 -5.18 -1.35 10.45
C LEU A 67 -4.91 -2.00 11.81
N LEU A 68 -5.57 -3.12 12.09
CA LEU A 68 -5.28 -3.95 13.26
C LEU A 68 -4.36 -5.07 12.80
N LYS A 69 -3.12 -5.03 13.29
CA LYS A 69 -2.08 -5.98 12.92
C LYS A 69 -1.39 -6.50 14.18
N PRO A 70 -1.51 -7.81 14.50
CA PRO A 70 -0.68 -8.42 15.52
C PRO A 70 0.80 -8.27 15.13
N VAL A 71 1.67 -8.12 16.13
CA VAL A 71 3.12 -8.02 15.90
C VAL A 71 3.64 -9.28 15.20
N SER A 72 3.14 -10.45 15.59
CA SER A 72 3.43 -11.72 14.92
C SER A 72 2.51 -11.97 13.73
N THR A 73 3.08 -12.23 12.54
CA THR A 73 2.34 -12.45 11.30
C THR A 73 1.57 -13.77 11.25
N THR A 74 1.92 -14.74 12.11
CA THR A 74 1.24 -16.03 12.23
C THR A 74 -0.01 -15.93 13.11
N THR A 75 -0.13 -14.85 13.89
CA THR A 75 -1.22 -14.63 14.83
C THR A 75 -2.50 -14.25 14.10
N LYS A 76 -3.60 -14.88 14.47
CA LYS A 76 -4.91 -14.73 13.82
C LYS A 76 -5.90 -14.00 14.72
N ILE A 77 -6.71 -13.12 14.16
CA ILE A 77 -7.75 -12.40 14.89
C ILE A 77 -9.08 -13.12 14.70
N SER A 78 -9.84 -13.35 15.77
CA SER A 78 -11.16 -14.00 15.72
C SER A 78 -12.30 -13.04 16.01
N ALA A 79 -12.08 -12.02 16.84
CA ALA A 79 -13.04 -10.98 17.15
C ALA A 79 -12.34 -9.72 17.66
N PHE A 80 -13.06 -8.60 17.63
CA PHE A 80 -12.59 -7.35 18.19
C PHE A 80 -13.75 -6.43 18.58
N SER A 81 -13.48 -5.60 19.58
CA SER A 81 -14.26 -4.45 20.02
C SER A 81 -13.37 -3.23 19.91
N VAL A 82 -13.72 -2.27 19.05
CA VAL A 82 -12.99 -1.01 18.94
C VAL A 82 -13.86 0.14 19.43
N LYS A 83 -13.25 1.04 20.18
CA LYS A 83 -13.83 2.33 20.56
C LYS A 83 -12.92 3.45 20.06
N LEU A 84 -13.49 4.36 19.30
CA LEU A 84 -12.80 5.52 18.75
C LEU A 84 -12.74 6.65 19.77
N SER A 85 -11.55 7.23 19.92
CA SER A 85 -11.33 8.46 20.67
C SER A 85 -11.16 9.62 19.71
N LYS A 86 -11.83 10.74 20.01
CA LYS A 86 -11.75 11.97 19.23
C LYS A 86 -11.32 13.12 20.14
N THR A 87 -10.34 13.88 19.69
CA THR A 87 -9.97 15.18 20.29
C THR A 87 -10.29 16.30 19.30
N GLY A 88 -10.80 17.42 19.80
CA GLY A 88 -11.21 18.58 19.00
C GLY A 88 -12.59 18.44 18.34
N ASP A 89 -13.01 19.48 17.61
CA ASP A 89 -14.36 19.63 17.07
C ASP A 89 -14.41 19.87 15.55
N ASN A 90 -13.27 19.73 14.86
CA ASN A 90 -13.18 19.95 13.41
C ASN A 90 -13.93 18.92 12.57
N PHE A 91 -14.18 17.73 13.12
CA PHE A 91 -14.94 16.67 12.47
C PHE A 91 -15.84 15.91 13.46
N SER A 92 -16.83 15.19 12.93
CA SER A 92 -17.61 14.18 13.65
C SER A 92 -17.35 12.80 13.09
N ILE A 93 -17.42 11.77 13.93
CA ILE A 93 -17.44 10.37 13.48
C ILE A 93 -18.85 10.06 12.99
N SER A 94 -18.98 9.74 11.71
CA SER A 94 -20.26 9.53 11.04
C SER A 94 -20.67 8.06 11.09
N SER A 95 -19.73 7.13 10.86
CA SER A 95 -19.98 5.69 10.97
C SER A 95 -18.68 4.89 11.01
N ILE A 96 -18.74 3.71 11.64
CA ILE A 96 -17.73 2.65 11.47
C ILE A 96 -18.31 1.62 10.49
N SER A 97 -17.70 1.51 9.32
CA SER A 97 -18.15 0.60 8.25
C SER A 97 -17.78 -0.85 8.54
N THR A 98 -18.36 -1.77 7.77
CA THR A 98 -17.99 -3.19 7.85
C THR A 98 -16.49 -3.37 7.55
N PRO A 99 -15.74 -4.03 8.45
CA PRO A 99 -14.31 -4.31 8.29
C PRO A 99 -14.03 -5.18 7.07
N ARG A 100 -12.76 -5.21 6.67
CA ARG A 100 -12.27 -6.06 5.57
C ARG A 100 -10.97 -6.75 5.96
N VAL A 101 -10.70 -7.90 5.36
CA VAL A 101 -9.39 -8.53 5.47
C VAL A 101 -8.40 -7.70 4.64
N TYR A 102 -7.27 -7.33 5.24
CA TYR A 102 -6.26 -6.55 4.53
C TYR A 102 -5.54 -7.40 3.48
N GLY A 103 -5.25 -6.82 2.32
CA GLY A 103 -4.56 -7.52 1.22
C GLY A 103 -5.45 -8.44 0.39
N THR A 104 -6.75 -8.55 0.69
CA THR A 104 -7.70 -9.32 -0.12
C THR A 104 -8.55 -8.40 -0.97
N THR A 105 -8.72 -8.73 -2.25
CA THR A 105 -9.62 -8.03 -3.17
C THR A 105 -11.08 -8.49 -3.01
N ILE A 106 -11.30 -9.66 -2.41
CA ILE A 106 -12.62 -10.24 -2.20
C ILE A 106 -13.27 -9.57 -1.00
N PHE A 107 -14.26 -8.71 -1.28
CA PHE A 107 -15.18 -8.25 -0.25
C PHE A 107 -16.19 -9.37 0.03
N GLU A 108 -15.94 -10.16 1.06
CA GLU A 108 -16.93 -11.10 1.62
C GLU A 108 -17.69 -10.40 2.75
N PRO A 109 -18.87 -9.79 2.52
CA PRO A 109 -19.64 -9.13 3.57
C PRO A 109 -20.02 -10.09 4.71
N SER A 110 -20.10 -11.39 4.42
CA SER A 110 -20.36 -12.45 5.40
C SER A 110 -19.17 -12.80 6.30
N TYR A 111 -17.99 -12.23 6.05
CA TYR A 111 -16.78 -12.57 6.80
C TYR A 111 -16.81 -12.00 8.22
N PHE A 112 -17.38 -10.81 8.39
CA PHE A 112 -17.50 -10.12 9.66
C PHE A 112 -18.97 -10.04 10.08
N THR A 113 -19.30 -10.64 11.23
CA THR A 113 -20.62 -10.49 11.84
C THR A 113 -20.54 -9.37 12.89
N ARG A 114 -21.28 -8.28 12.68
CA ARG A 114 -21.42 -7.24 13.71
C ARG A 114 -22.27 -7.78 14.85
N ILE A 115 -21.76 -7.71 16.06
CA ILE A 115 -22.46 -8.17 17.27
C ILE A 115 -22.90 -7.01 18.18
N GLY A 116 -22.38 -5.81 17.94
CA GLY A 116 -22.73 -4.65 18.75
C GLY A 116 -21.99 -3.36 18.37
N GLY A 117 -22.14 -2.37 19.25
CA GLY A 117 -21.50 -1.06 19.18
C GLY A 117 -22.43 0.06 18.68
N THR A 118 -22.10 1.28 19.05
CA THR A 118 -22.87 2.51 18.76
C THR A 118 -21.92 3.59 18.26
N GLY A 119 -22.26 4.30 17.18
CA GLY A 119 -21.54 5.50 16.72
C GLY A 119 -20.02 5.35 16.65
N THR A 120 -19.34 5.66 17.75
CA THR A 120 -17.88 5.61 17.95
C THR A 120 -17.34 4.23 18.37
N ALA A 121 -18.18 3.24 18.62
CA ALA A 121 -17.76 1.89 18.98
C ALA A 121 -18.36 0.84 18.03
N ALA A 122 -17.58 -0.20 17.73
CA ALA A 122 -18.05 -1.33 16.93
C ALA A 122 -17.45 -2.65 17.41
N GLN A 123 -18.27 -3.70 17.39
CA GLN A 123 -17.89 -5.04 17.81
C GLN A 123 -18.18 -6.03 16.70
N TYR A 124 -17.17 -6.82 16.34
CA TYR A 124 -17.25 -7.81 15.27
C TYR A 124 -16.67 -9.15 15.69
N VAL A 125 -17.29 -10.22 15.19
CA VAL A 125 -16.79 -11.60 15.29
C VAL A 125 -16.61 -12.19 13.90
N ILE A 126 -15.63 -13.07 13.75
CA ILE A 126 -15.28 -13.76 12.51
C ILE A 126 -15.61 -15.24 12.68
N LYS A 127 -16.72 -15.68 12.07
CA LYS A 127 -17.22 -17.06 12.17
C LYS A 127 -16.56 -17.95 11.11
N LYS A 128 -15.24 -18.12 11.20
CA LYS A 128 -14.44 -18.95 10.29
C LYS A 128 -13.55 -19.91 11.08
N THR A 129 -13.02 -20.94 10.43
CA THR A 129 -12.04 -21.84 11.05
C THR A 129 -10.72 -21.11 11.30
N THR A 130 -9.90 -21.60 12.24
CA THR A 130 -8.61 -20.97 12.60
C THR A 130 -7.69 -20.72 11.40
N SER A 131 -7.64 -21.63 10.43
CA SER A 131 -6.82 -21.48 9.22
C SER A 131 -7.32 -20.37 8.29
N GLN A 132 -8.62 -20.07 8.34
CA GLN A 132 -9.27 -19.06 7.54
C GLN A 132 -9.27 -17.69 8.19
N LEU A 133 -8.96 -17.56 9.49
CA LEU A 133 -8.94 -16.28 10.17
C LEU A 133 -7.86 -15.34 9.60
N PRO A 134 -8.11 -14.01 9.61
CA PRO A 134 -7.16 -13.05 9.10
C PRO A 134 -6.09 -12.76 10.15
N ASN A 135 -4.90 -12.41 9.70
CA ASN A 135 -3.85 -11.83 10.55
C ASN A 135 -3.83 -10.30 10.48
N THR A 136 -4.60 -9.66 9.60
CA THR A 136 -4.66 -8.20 9.52
C THR A 136 -6.04 -7.75 9.05
N ILE A 137 -6.61 -6.77 9.77
CA ILE A 137 -7.97 -6.27 9.52
C ILE A 137 -7.90 -4.77 9.24
N LEU A 138 -8.64 -4.33 8.21
CA LEU A 138 -8.85 -2.94 7.87
C LEU A 138 -10.24 -2.49 8.37
N ILE A 139 -10.30 -1.44 9.19
CA ILE A 139 -11.54 -0.83 9.69
C ILE A 139 -11.71 0.54 9.04
N PRO A 140 -12.66 0.70 8.09
CA PRO A 140 -12.98 1.99 7.52
C PRO A 140 -13.89 2.79 8.46
N VAL A 141 -13.48 4.00 8.79
CA VAL A 141 -14.22 4.96 9.62
C VAL A 141 -14.55 6.19 8.78
N ALA A 142 -15.83 6.48 8.61
CA ALA A 142 -16.27 7.69 7.95
C ALA A 142 -16.33 8.84 8.96
N ILE A 143 -15.66 9.95 8.65
CA ILE A 143 -15.77 11.21 9.37
C ILE A 143 -16.42 12.26 8.49
N THR A 144 -17.13 13.22 9.09
CA THR A 144 -17.68 14.38 8.40
C THR A 144 -16.97 15.64 8.88
N ILE A 145 -16.46 16.43 7.95
CA ILE A 145 -15.79 17.71 8.25
C ILE A 145 -16.84 18.73 8.68
N LEU A 146 -16.67 19.30 9.88
CA LEU A 146 -17.59 20.28 10.46
C LEU A 146 -17.04 21.71 10.34
N LYS A 147 -15.72 21.88 10.49
CA LYS A 147 -15.07 23.20 10.50
C LYS A 147 -13.79 23.17 9.66
N LYS A 148 -13.46 24.32 9.06
CA LYS A 148 -12.22 24.56 8.30
C LYS A 148 -11.28 25.55 8.97
N THR A 149 -11.79 26.41 9.84
CA THR A 149 -11.04 27.50 10.48
C THR A 149 -10.71 27.12 11.93
N ASN A 150 -9.61 27.65 12.46
CA ASN A 150 -9.12 27.36 13.82
C ASN A 150 -8.86 25.87 14.05
N LEU A 151 -8.09 25.26 13.14
CA LEU A 151 -7.71 23.84 13.21
C LEU A 151 -6.71 23.61 14.35
N THR A 152 -7.14 23.81 15.60
CA THR A 152 -6.49 23.20 16.77
C THR A 152 -6.44 21.70 16.52
N SER A 153 -5.33 21.05 16.89
CA SER A 153 -5.01 19.65 16.61
C SER A 153 -6.16 18.70 16.93
N SER A 154 -7.04 18.48 15.95
CA SER A 154 -8.09 17.47 16.07
C SER A 154 -7.51 16.14 15.68
N SER A 155 -7.75 15.13 16.51
CA SER A 155 -7.23 13.79 16.28
C SER A 155 -8.30 12.72 16.42
N LEU A 156 -8.15 11.66 15.61
CA LEU A 156 -8.94 10.44 15.69
C LEU A 156 -7.99 9.27 15.97
N SER A 157 -8.28 8.48 17.00
CA SER A 157 -7.50 7.27 17.33
C SER A 157 -8.41 6.15 17.82
N ILE A 158 -7.87 4.94 17.96
CA ILE A 158 -8.53 3.84 18.67
C ILE A 158 -8.09 3.89 20.13
N SER A 159 -9.06 3.94 21.04
CA SER A 159 -8.84 3.94 22.49
C SER A 159 -8.28 2.58 22.92
N ALA A 160 -6.97 2.49 23.18
CA ALA A 160 -6.33 1.22 23.55
C ALA A 160 -6.87 0.64 24.87
N SER A 161 -7.24 1.48 25.83
CA SER A 161 -7.79 1.06 27.13
C SER A 161 -9.25 0.59 27.07
N GLU A 162 -9.99 1.00 26.05
CA GLU A 162 -11.42 0.67 25.88
C GLU A 162 -11.69 -0.26 24.69
N SER A 163 -10.63 -0.65 23.97
CA SER A 163 -10.69 -1.58 22.86
C SER A 163 -10.10 -2.92 23.25
N GLN A 164 -10.56 -3.97 22.61
CA GLN A 164 -10.11 -5.33 22.83
C GLN A 164 -10.06 -6.08 21.51
N VAL A 165 -9.00 -6.87 21.30
CA VAL A 165 -8.88 -7.78 20.17
C VAL A 165 -8.57 -9.16 20.72
N VAL A 166 -9.19 -10.19 20.17
CA VAL A 166 -9.01 -11.57 20.64
C VAL A 166 -8.62 -12.52 19.51
N GLY A 167 -7.87 -13.56 19.87
CA GLY A 167 -7.41 -14.61 18.97
C GLY A 167 -8.37 -15.82 18.89
N PRO A 168 -8.07 -16.85 18.09
CA PRO A 168 -8.89 -18.05 17.95
C PRO A 168 -9.04 -18.87 19.23
N VAL A 169 -8.13 -18.74 20.18
CA VAL A 169 -8.11 -19.55 21.40
C VAL A 169 -8.87 -18.83 22.50
N ALA A 170 -9.80 -19.52 23.16
CA ALA A 170 -10.59 -18.95 24.25
C ALA A 170 -9.69 -18.37 25.35
N GLY A 171 -10.00 -17.17 25.83
CA GLY A 171 -9.21 -16.45 26.84
C GLY A 171 -8.01 -15.65 26.28
N TYR A 172 -7.71 -15.73 24.98
CA TYR A 172 -6.61 -14.98 24.37
C TYR A 172 -7.07 -13.58 23.93
N ALA A 173 -6.75 -12.58 24.75
CA ALA A 173 -6.88 -11.17 24.38
C ALA A 173 -5.49 -10.57 24.11
N TYR A 174 -5.38 -9.79 23.03
CA TYR A 174 -4.17 -9.07 22.69
C TYR A 174 -4.00 -7.81 23.53
N ASN A 175 -2.75 -7.46 23.84
CA ASN A 175 -2.43 -6.17 24.42
C ASN A 175 -2.26 -5.15 23.29
N ILE A 176 -3.04 -4.06 23.32
CA ILE A 176 -2.92 -2.98 22.33
C ILE A 176 -1.82 -2.04 22.81
N ILE A 177 -0.65 -2.11 22.18
CA ILE A 177 0.54 -1.37 22.63
C ILE A 177 0.65 0.02 22.03
N SER A 178 0.02 0.27 20.89
CA SER A 178 0.07 1.55 20.21
C SER A 178 -1.20 1.80 19.38
N SER A 179 -1.64 3.05 19.37
CA SER A 179 -2.60 3.57 18.39
C SER A 179 -2.07 4.89 17.87
N GLU A 180 -1.69 4.93 16.60
CA GLU A 180 -1.33 6.19 15.95
C GLU A 180 -2.58 7.07 15.78
N PRO A 181 -2.55 8.36 16.18
CA PRO A 181 -3.63 9.28 15.90
C PRO A 181 -3.57 9.77 14.45
N VAL A 182 -4.73 9.88 13.82
CA VAL A 182 -4.93 10.61 12.57
C VAL A 182 -5.14 12.06 12.94
N THR A 183 -4.38 12.98 12.34
CA THR A 183 -4.52 14.41 12.61
C THR A 183 -5.14 15.14 11.43
N VAL A 184 -6.03 16.08 11.74
CA VAL A 184 -6.58 17.03 10.77
C VAL A 184 -6.00 18.39 11.11
N ASN A 185 -4.86 18.71 10.51
CA ASN A 185 -4.07 19.92 10.78
C ASN A 185 -4.01 20.80 9.54
N ASP A 186 -3.98 22.12 9.73
CA ASP A 186 -3.68 23.07 8.67
C ASP A 186 -2.16 23.11 8.39
N PRO A 187 -1.69 22.86 7.16
CA PRO A 187 -0.27 22.99 6.85
C PRO A 187 0.31 24.40 7.09
N SER A 188 -0.50 25.47 7.15
CA SER A 188 -0.02 26.86 7.28
C SER A 188 0.24 27.28 8.72
N VAL A 189 -0.12 26.43 9.69
CA VAL A 189 0.24 26.66 11.09
C VAL A 189 1.67 26.19 11.38
N TYR A 190 2.32 25.49 10.44
CA TYR A 190 3.78 25.40 10.38
C TYR A 190 4.35 26.70 9.80
N ALA A 191 4.00 27.84 10.39
CA ALA A 191 4.78 29.05 10.22
C ALA A 191 6.18 28.71 10.73
N SER A 192 7.18 28.92 9.88
CA SER A 192 8.60 28.69 10.14
C SER A 192 8.96 29.16 11.54
N THR A 193 9.08 28.24 12.50
CA THR A 193 9.80 28.52 13.73
C THR A 193 11.19 28.93 13.27
N PRO A 194 11.66 30.17 13.53
CA PRO A 194 13.00 30.55 13.15
C PRO A 194 13.94 29.54 13.77
N VAL A 195 14.70 28.84 12.93
CA VAL A 195 15.81 28.00 13.38
C VAL A 195 16.68 28.91 14.23
N PRO A 196 16.84 28.65 15.53
CA PRO A 196 17.74 29.45 16.36
C PRO A 196 19.11 29.38 15.72
N THR A 197 19.69 30.55 15.41
CA THR A 197 21.07 30.65 14.96
C THR A 197 21.95 30.02 16.03
N THR A 198 22.42 28.79 15.77
CA THR A 198 23.36 28.09 16.64
C THR A 198 24.67 28.88 16.63
N ILE A 199 24.94 29.55 17.73
CA ILE A 199 26.25 30.14 18.00
C ILE A 199 27.21 28.95 18.21
N THR A 200 28.26 28.88 17.40
CA THR A 200 29.31 27.85 17.50
C THR A 200 30.01 27.93 18.85
N GLN A 201 29.64 27.05 19.77
CA GLN A 201 30.41 26.73 20.97
C GLN A 201 31.29 25.50 20.66
N PRO A 202 32.61 25.53 20.95
CA PRO A 202 33.45 24.36 20.77
C PRO A 202 33.03 23.27 21.77
N SER A 203 32.55 22.13 21.26
CA SER A 203 32.16 20.97 22.05
C SER A 203 33.34 20.01 22.19
N PRO A 204 33.59 19.45 23.40
CA PRO A 204 34.65 18.48 23.62
C PRO A 204 34.29 17.12 23.02
N THR A 205 35.27 16.51 22.37
CA THR A 205 35.20 15.20 21.73
C THR A 205 34.85 14.12 22.74
N THR A 206 33.74 13.43 22.55
CA THR A 206 33.46 12.13 23.19
C THR A 206 33.08 11.16 22.09
N ASP A 207 33.97 10.19 21.85
CA ASP A 207 33.78 9.13 20.86
C ASP A 207 32.57 8.26 21.23
N ILE A 208 31.52 8.34 20.41
CA ILE A 208 30.42 7.37 20.40
C ILE A 208 30.50 6.62 19.06
N PRO A 209 30.40 5.28 19.04
CA PRO A 209 30.38 4.51 17.79
C PRO A 209 29.17 4.90 16.94
N VAL A 210 29.43 5.38 15.73
CA VAL A 210 28.40 5.73 14.74
C VAL A 210 27.87 4.44 14.11
N ASP A 211 26.58 4.17 14.33
CA ASP A 211 25.86 3.16 13.56
C ASP A 211 25.80 3.58 12.08
N ILE A 212 26.37 2.74 11.24
CA ILE A 212 26.49 2.93 9.79
C ILE A 212 25.11 2.74 9.15
N VAL A 213 24.45 3.86 8.82
CA VAL A 213 23.25 3.83 7.98
C VAL A 213 23.64 3.41 6.58
N SER A 214 23.07 2.28 6.12
CA SER A 214 23.26 1.74 4.77
C SER A 214 22.86 2.78 3.70
N PRO A 215 23.73 3.09 2.72
CA PRO A 215 23.40 4.04 1.67
C PRO A 215 22.30 3.47 0.77
N GLY A 216 21.26 4.27 0.51
CA GLY A 216 20.25 3.96 -0.51
C GLY A 216 20.88 3.75 -1.89
N PRO A 217 20.17 3.09 -2.82
CA PRO A 217 20.73 2.70 -4.11
C PRO A 217 21.27 3.92 -4.86
N VAL A 218 22.58 3.88 -5.12
CA VAL A 218 23.31 4.86 -5.92
C VAL A 218 22.76 4.81 -7.34
N ALA A 219 22.33 5.97 -7.87
CA ALA A 219 21.94 6.09 -9.26
C ALA A 219 23.13 5.71 -10.15
N THR A 220 23.01 4.61 -10.88
CA THR A 220 24.02 4.16 -11.84
C THR A 220 24.18 5.24 -12.90
N LEU A 221 25.36 5.85 -12.99
CA LEU A 221 25.68 6.85 -14.01
C LEU A 221 25.72 6.16 -15.38
N PHE A 222 24.75 6.49 -16.24
CA PHE A 222 24.77 6.05 -17.63
C PHE A 222 25.86 6.81 -18.40
N PRO A 223 26.57 6.15 -19.33
CA PRO A 223 27.59 6.82 -20.15
C PRO A 223 26.97 7.97 -20.94
N THR A 224 27.44 9.20 -20.69
CA THR A 224 26.96 10.41 -21.35
C THR A 224 27.55 10.50 -22.76
N THR A 225 26.87 9.94 -23.76
CA THR A 225 27.20 10.21 -25.15
C THR A 225 26.98 11.70 -25.43
N ALA A 226 27.97 12.38 -26.03
CA ALA A 226 27.87 13.78 -26.41
C ALA A 226 26.63 14.00 -27.29
N ILE A 227 25.73 14.86 -26.84
CA ILE A 227 24.41 15.08 -27.43
C ILE A 227 24.52 16.33 -28.31
N GLY A 228 24.00 16.29 -29.55
CA GLY A 228 24.02 17.44 -30.47
C GLY A 228 23.30 18.67 -29.88
N PRO A 229 23.58 19.89 -30.40
CA PRO A 229 23.10 21.16 -29.81
C PRO A 229 21.56 21.30 -29.73
N ASP A 230 20.80 20.50 -30.48
CA ASP A 230 19.33 20.49 -30.52
C ASP A 230 18.69 19.17 -30.05
N MET A 231 19.43 18.39 -29.25
CA MET A 231 18.95 17.11 -28.75
C MET A 231 18.56 17.19 -27.27
N ILE A 232 17.34 16.71 -27.01
CA ILE A 232 16.77 16.53 -25.68
C ILE A 232 16.78 15.03 -25.36
N ARG A 233 17.42 14.64 -24.26
CA ARG A 233 17.37 13.30 -23.70
C ARG A 233 16.41 13.25 -22.52
N LEU A 234 15.36 12.47 -22.64
CA LEU A 234 14.44 12.17 -21.53
C LEU A 234 14.96 10.96 -20.77
N ILE A 235 15.35 11.13 -19.51
CA ILE A 235 15.72 10.05 -18.60
C ILE A 235 14.49 9.79 -17.72
N MET A 236 13.79 8.69 -17.96
CA MET A 236 12.46 8.45 -17.41
C MET A 236 12.46 7.31 -16.40
N SER A 237 11.64 7.47 -15.36
CA SER A 237 11.21 6.38 -14.47
C SER A 237 9.69 6.20 -14.59
N ILE A 238 9.21 4.97 -14.81
CA ILE A 238 7.79 4.67 -14.98
C ILE A 238 7.37 3.48 -14.11
N ARG A 239 6.06 3.36 -13.84
CA ARG A 239 5.50 2.22 -13.11
C ARG A 239 4.30 1.64 -13.87
N PHE A 240 4.31 0.34 -14.09
CA PHE A 240 3.19 -0.39 -14.69
C PHE A 240 2.22 -0.87 -13.61
N GLN A 241 0.93 -0.91 -13.93
CA GLN A 241 -0.08 -1.42 -13.02
C GLN A 241 0.20 -2.89 -12.69
N GLY A 242 0.25 -3.20 -11.39
CA GLY A 242 0.41 -4.56 -10.89
C GLY A 242 1.85 -5.04 -10.75
N VAL A 243 2.83 -4.37 -11.38
CA VAL A 243 4.26 -4.70 -11.23
C VAL A 243 4.80 -4.03 -9.97
N THR A 244 4.75 -4.72 -8.84
CA THR A 244 5.19 -4.19 -7.52
C THR A 244 6.54 -4.75 -7.06
N GLU A 245 7.12 -5.67 -7.82
CA GLU A 245 8.39 -6.34 -7.54
C GLU A 245 9.16 -6.58 -8.84
N ALA A 246 10.36 -7.14 -8.73
CA ALA A 246 11.18 -7.50 -9.88
C ALA A 246 10.41 -8.47 -10.80
N PRO A 247 10.20 -8.13 -12.07
CA PRO A 247 9.55 -9.03 -13.01
C PRO A 247 10.44 -10.25 -13.31
N VAL A 248 9.83 -11.33 -13.81
CA VAL A 248 10.58 -12.53 -14.21
C VAL A 248 11.60 -12.22 -15.32
N SER A 249 12.62 -13.06 -15.47
CA SER A 249 13.79 -12.79 -16.32
C SER A 249 13.47 -12.31 -17.74
N GLN A 250 12.47 -12.90 -18.40
CA GLN A 250 12.04 -12.53 -19.75
C GLN A 250 11.44 -11.13 -19.86
N PHE A 251 11.01 -10.57 -18.73
CA PHE A 251 10.44 -9.23 -18.59
C PHE A 251 11.35 -8.32 -17.78
N LYS A 252 12.66 -8.57 -17.68
CA LYS A 252 13.57 -7.59 -17.06
C LYS A 252 13.79 -6.36 -17.92
N THR A 253 13.58 -6.52 -19.23
CA THR A 253 13.71 -5.46 -20.21
C THR A 253 12.51 -5.50 -21.16
N ILE A 254 11.90 -4.36 -21.44
CA ILE A 254 10.78 -4.25 -22.38
C ILE A 254 10.94 -3.04 -23.28
N ASN A 255 10.32 -3.11 -24.45
CA ASN A 255 10.18 -1.95 -25.32
C ASN A 255 8.95 -1.13 -24.93
N VAL A 256 9.17 0.16 -24.76
CA VAL A 256 8.15 1.15 -24.43
C VAL A 256 8.15 2.20 -25.54
N ARG A 257 6.97 2.49 -26.07
CA ARG A 257 6.79 3.58 -27.04
C ARG A 257 6.67 4.88 -26.28
N VAL A 258 7.61 5.78 -26.52
CA VAL A 258 7.66 7.12 -25.91
C VAL A 258 7.40 8.16 -26.99
N GLY A 259 6.42 9.03 -26.76
CA GLY A 259 6.10 10.17 -27.62
C GLY A 259 6.46 11.48 -26.95
N LEU A 260 7.00 12.44 -27.71
CA LEU A 260 7.23 13.80 -27.26
C LEU A 260 6.48 14.76 -28.18
N ALA A 261 5.70 15.67 -27.60
CA ALA A 261 5.01 16.73 -28.32
C ALA A 261 5.14 18.05 -27.55
N LYS A 262 5.26 19.16 -28.28
CA LYS A 262 4.98 20.49 -27.73
C LYS A 262 3.49 20.79 -27.88
N LYS A 263 2.91 21.63 -27.01
CA LYS A 263 1.50 22.02 -27.09
C LYS A 263 1.13 22.53 -28.48
N GLY A 264 0.19 21.85 -29.13
CA GLY A 264 -0.30 22.19 -30.47
C GLY A 264 0.44 21.49 -31.61
N GLU A 265 1.44 20.66 -31.32
CA GLU A 265 2.18 19.86 -32.29
C GLU A 265 1.83 18.37 -32.16
N ASP A 266 2.05 17.62 -33.25
CA ASP A 266 1.90 16.16 -33.25
C ASP A 266 3.07 15.48 -32.52
N PRO A 267 2.80 14.38 -31.79
CA PRO A 267 3.85 13.64 -31.09
C PRO A 267 4.81 12.93 -32.04
N THR A 268 6.10 13.11 -31.81
CA THR A 268 7.14 12.25 -32.38
C THR A 268 7.33 11.04 -31.49
N TYR A 269 7.21 9.83 -32.04
CA TYR A 269 7.35 8.58 -31.27
C TYR A 269 8.68 7.88 -31.51
N LYS A 270 9.21 7.26 -30.46
CA LYS A 270 10.34 6.33 -30.49
C LYS A 270 10.03 5.07 -29.69
N GLN A 271 10.61 3.95 -30.12
CA GLN A 271 10.65 2.72 -29.30
C GLN A 271 11.93 2.72 -28.49
N VAL A 272 11.79 2.52 -27.18
CA VAL A 272 12.88 2.64 -26.21
C VAL A 272 12.88 1.43 -25.30
N SER A 273 14.07 0.92 -25.02
CA SER A 273 14.27 -0.17 -24.06
C SER A 273 14.24 0.38 -22.63
N PHE A 274 13.41 -0.21 -21.78
CA PHE A 274 13.35 0.08 -20.35
C PHE A 274 13.78 -1.15 -19.57
N ALA A 275 14.53 -0.95 -18.49
CA ALA A 275 14.95 -2.00 -17.56
C ALA A 275 14.22 -1.87 -16.22
N ALA A 276 13.79 -2.99 -15.66
CA ALA A 276 13.09 -3.04 -14.38
C ALA A 276 14.07 -3.03 -13.19
N SER A 277 13.73 -2.28 -12.15
CA SER A 277 14.33 -2.37 -10.83
C SER A 277 13.75 -3.53 -10.01
N GLU A 278 14.32 -3.77 -8.84
CA GLU A 278 13.79 -4.74 -7.87
C GLU A 278 12.41 -4.34 -7.30
N THR A 279 12.04 -3.06 -7.41
CA THR A 279 10.80 -2.49 -6.89
C THR A 279 9.70 -2.35 -7.95
N GLY A 280 9.90 -2.90 -9.14
CA GLY A 280 8.94 -2.78 -10.25
C GLY A 280 8.91 -1.39 -10.91
N ILE A 281 9.91 -0.53 -10.63
CA ILE A 281 10.09 0.74 -11.33
C ILE A 281 10.97 0.51 -12.54
N TRP A 282 10.58 1.06 -13.68
CA TRP A 282 11.27 0.88 -14.94
C TRP A 282 11.99 2.15 -15.34
N THR A 283 13.25 2.03 -15.74
CA THR A 283 14.06 3.17 -16.18
C THR A 283 14.50 3.01 -17.64
N GLY A 284 14.51 4.11 -18.37
CA GLY A 284 14.89 4.13 -19.78
C GLY A 284 15.12 5.56 -20.28
N ASN A 285 15.80 5.69 -21.42
CA ASN A 285 16.17 6.97 -21.99
C ASN A 285 15.74 7.13 -23.46
N ALA A 286 15.16 8.28 -23.79
CA ALA A 286 14.69 8.60 -25.14
C ALA A 286 15.30 9.91 -25.63
N ASP A 287 15.99 9.86 -26.77
CA ASP A 287 16.61 11.04 -27.36
C ASP A 287 15.69 11.63 -28.44
N PHE A 288 15.43 12.92 -28.43
CA PHE A 288 14.59 13.62 -29.40
C PHE A 288 15.31 14.85 -29.95
N THR A 289 15.12 15.15 -31.23
CA THR A 289 15.52 16.42 -31.82
C THR A 289 14.39 17.43 -31.58
N ALA A 290 14.60 18.36 -30.65
CA ALA A 290 13.60 19.34 -30.25
C ALA A 290 14.27 20.55 -29.57
N ALA A 291 13.64 21.72 -29.67
CA ALA A 291 14.10 22.91 -28.97
C ALA A 291 13.83 22.82 -27.47
N ALA A 292 14.73 23.36 -26.64
CA ALA A 292 14.42 23.58 -25.22
C ALA A 292 13.21 24.53 -25.06
N GLY A 293 12.44 24.36 -23.99
CA GLY A 293 11.30 25.23 -23.71
C GLY A 293 10.26 24.62 -22.78
N THR A 294 9.14 25.31 -22.66
CA THR A 294 7.98 24.90 -21.84
C THR A 294 6.89 24.29 -22.74
N ASN A 295 5.81 23.82 -22.11
CA ASN A 295 4.63 23.30 -22.77
C ASN A 295 4.81 21.94 -23.47
N TYR A 296 5.70 21.10 -22.94
CA TYR A 296 5.87 19.73 -23.43
C TYR A 296 4.89 18.75 -22.79
N ILE A 297 4.58 17.71 -23.56
CA ILE A 297 3.75 16.57 -23.20
C ILE A 297 4.54 15.32 -23.55
N VAL A 298 4.58 14.36 -22.64
CA VAL A 298 5.18 13.05 -22.87
C VAL A 298 4.08 11.99 -22.93
N TYR A 299 4.10 11.18 -23.97
CA TYR A 299 3.23 10.02 -24.11
C TYR A 299 4.04 8.77 -23.80
N VAL A 300 3.50 7.87 -22.98
CA VAL A 300 4.18 6.60 -22.67
C VAL A 300 3.21 5.45 -22.90
N LYS A 301 3.65 4.43 -23.64
CA LYS A 301 2.87 3.23 -23.93
C LYS A 301 3.73 1.99 -23.76
N GLY A 302 3.37 1.15 -22.79
CA GLY A 302 3.96 -0.18 -22.60
C GLY A 302 3.37 -1.25 -23.51
N PRO A 303 3.97 -2.45 -23.53
CA PRO A 303 3.63 -3.53 -24.48
C PRO A 303 2.23 -4.16 -24.26
N LYS A 304 1.65 -3.96 -23.07
CA LYS A 304 0.33 -4.46 -22.64
C LYS A 304 -0.55 -3.35 -22.03
N HIS A 305 -0.12 -2.11 -22.17
CA HIS A 305 -0.65 -0.96 -21.44
C HIS A 305 -1.28 0.05 -22.38
N LEU A 306 -2.29 0.75 -21.87
CA LEU A 306 -2.84 1.90 -22.57
C LEU A 306 -1.80 3.02 -22.63
N GLN A 307 -1.87 3.82 -23.70
CA GLN A 307 -1.04 5.00 -23.79
C GLN A 307 -1.48 6.01 -22.73
N LYS A 308 -0.52 6.58 -22.01
CA LYS A 308 -0.77 7.64 -21.04
C LYS A 308 -0.17 8.95 -21.52
N LYS A 309 -0.96 10.02 -21.48
CA LYS A 309 -0.49 11.40 -21.68
C LYS A 309 -0.05 11.97 -20.34
N ILE A 310 1.16 12.51 -20.27
CA ILE A 310 1.79 12.99 -19.03
C ILE A 310 2.28 14.42 -19.24
N CYS A 311 1.89 15.29 -18.32
CA CYS A 311 2.07 16.73 -18.45
C CYS A 311 2.79 17.37 -17.26
N ASP A 312 3.21 16.56 -16.30
CA ASP A 312 4.03 17.00 -15.16
C ASP A 312 5.33 16.20 -15.16
N ALA A 313 6.44 16.81 -14.73
CA ALA A 313 7.74 16.14 -14.64
C ALA A 313 7.82 15.15 -13.46
N LEU A 314 6.93 15.33 -12.47
CA LEU A 314 6.79 14.50 -11.27
C LEU A 314 5.28 14.32 -10.97
N PRO A 315 4.54 13.64 -11.85
CA PRO A 315 3.11 13.43 -11.66
C PRO A 315 2.86 12.57 -10.43
N THR A 316 1.76 12.84 -9.74
CA THR A 316 1.32 12.05 -8.58
C THR A 316 -0.13 11.63 -8.76
N GLU A 317 -0.49 10.46 -8.25
CA GLU A 317 -1.87 10.02 -8.14
C GLU A 317 -2.13 9.46 -6.74
N ASP A 318 -3.42 9.35 -6.39
CA ASP A 318 -3.84 8.67 -5.18
C ASP A 318 -3.42 7.19 -5.25
N SER A 319 -2.53 6.77 -4.35
CA SER A 319 -2.05 5.39 -4.26
C SER A 319 -3.16 4.34 -4.13
N THR A 320 -4.36 4.73 -3.67
CA THR A 320 -5.52 3.84 -3.56
C THR A 320 -6.31 3.73 -4.85
N LYS A 321 -6.09 4.65 -5.80
CA LYS A 321 -6.72 4.75 -7.12
C LYS A 321 -5.69 4.87 -8.24
N PRO A 322 -4.81 3.87 -8.43
CA PRO A 322 -3.89 3.86 -9.56
C PRO A 322 -4.60 4.06 -10.90
N GLY A 323 -4.00 4.90 -11.74
CA GLY A 323 -4.46 5.23 -13.08
C GLY A 323 -5.33 6.48 -13.21
N THR A 324 -5.70 7.14 -12.09
CA THR A 324 -6.56 8.34 -12.10
C THR A 324 -5.83 9.64 -12.39
N TYR A 325 -4.53 9.61 -12.67
CA TYR A 325 -3.82 10.80 -13.14
C TYR A 325 -4.44 11.30 -14.45
N HIS A 326 -4.58 12.62 -14.60
CA HIS A 326 -5.01 13.26 -15.84
C HIS A 326 -4.10 14.44 -16.15
N CYS A 327 -3.75 14.60 -17.43
CA CYS A 327 -2.97 15.74 -17.85
C CYS A 327 -3.86 17.00 -17.88
N LEU A 328 -3.53 18.02 -17.08
CA LEU A 328 -4.30 19.28 -17.05
C LEU A 328 -3.60 20.47 -17.71
N ASN A 329 -2.29 20.65 -17.47
CA ASN A 329 -1.64 21.96 -17.69
C ASN A 329 -0.45 21.95 -18.66
N ASN A 330 -0.11 20.82 -19.31
CA ASN A 330 1.05 20.68 -20.22
C ASN A 330 2.32 21.36 -19.64
N ALA A 331 2.71 21.05 -18.41
CA ALA A 331 3.65 21.84 -17.63
C ALA A 331 5.13 21.39 -17.74
N ILE A 332 5.46 20.40 -18.60
CA ILE A 332 6.84 19.91 -18.70
C ILE A 332 7.71 20.97 -19.37
N THR A 333 8.79 21.34 -18.68
CA THR A 333 9.85 22.21 -19.20
C THR A 333 11.07 21.36 -19.49
N LEU A 334 11.59 21.43 -20.71
CA LEU A 334 12.75 20.67 -21.15
C LEU A 334 13.91 21.60 -21.47
N LYS A 335 15.10 21.19 -21.08
CA LYS A 335 16.38 21.82 -21.45
C LYS A 335 17.11 20.98 -22.49
N GLN A 336 18.08 21.56 -23.19
CA GLN A 336 18.97 20.77 -24.03
C GLN A 336 19.74 19.74 -23.20
N GLY A 337 19.99 18.58 -23.78
CA GLY A 337 20.62 17.44 -23.11
C GLY A 337 19.68 16.73 -22.13
N ASP A 338 20.20 16.37 -20.96
CA ASP A 338 19.53 15.42 -20.04
C ASP A 338 18.39 16.06 -19.23
N ASN A 339 17.23 15.43 -19.26
CA ASN A 339 16.02 15.80 -18.53
C ASN A 339 15.55 14.61 -17.70
N ASN A 340 15.68 14.71 -16.38
CA ASN A 340 15.23 13.65 -15.46
C ASN A 340 13.74 13.82 -15.18
N LEU A 341 12.93 12.87 -15.65
CA LEU A 341 11.48 12.86 -15.50
C LEU A 341 11.06 11.62 -14.72
N ASN A 342 10.40 11.81 -13.58
CA ASN A 342 10.02 10.70 -12.73
C ASN A 342 8.50 10.53 -12.74
N PHE A 343 8.03 9.62 -13.60
CA PHE A 343 6.62 9.27 -13.73
C PHE A 343 6.21 8.06 -12.87
N SER A 344 7.08 7.56 -11.98
CA SER A 344 6.75 6.41 -11.11
C SER A 344 5.66 6.72 -10.07
N GLY A 345 5.37 8.01 -9.86
CA GLY A 345 4.26 8.47 -9.02
C GLY A 345 2.87 8.19 -9.58
N ILE A 346 2.78 7.71 -10.83
CA ILE A 346 1.53 7.29 -11.48
C ILE A 346 1.65 5.89 -12.08
N ALA A 347 0.53 5.18 -12.22
CA ALA A 347 0.46 3.86 -12.80
C ALA A 347 -0.01 3.92 -14.26
N LEU A 348 0.76 3.27 -15.14
CA LEU A 348 0.31 2.98 -16.50
C LEU A 348 -0.64 1.79 -16.45
N LEU A 349 -1.91 2.02 -16.79
CA LEU A 349 -2.96 1.00 -16.72
C LEU A 349 -2.78 -0.05 -17.82
N ALA A 350 -3.02 -1.29 -17.44
CA ALA A 350 -3.00 -2.43 -18.34
C ALA A 350 -4.33 -2.55 -19.10
N GLY A 351 -4.30 -3.24 -20.25
CA GLY A 351 -5.54 -3.66 -20.93
C GLY A 351 -5.54 -3.48 -22.44
N ASP A 352 -4.54 -2.80 -23.00
CA ASP A 352 -4.33 -2.84 -24.45
C ASP A 352 -3.39 -4.00 -24.78
N LEU A 353 -3.92 -5.22 -24.68
CA LEU A 353 -3.15 -6.45 -24.87
C LEU A 353 -2.87 -6.68 -26.36
N PRO A 354 -1.65 -7.12 -26.72
CA PRO A 354 -1.32 -7.43 -28.10
C PRO A 354 -2.17 -8.61 -28.59
N ASP A 355 -2.55 -8.60 -29.87
CA ASP A 355 -3.18 -9.74 -30.53
C ASP A 355 -2.16 -10.78 -31.00
N GLN A 356 -2.62 -11.77 -31.76
CA GLN A 356 -1.75 -12.83 -32.30
C GLN A 356 -0.71 -12.30 -33.29
N SER A 357 -0.94 -11.12 -33.88
CA SER A 357 -0.01 -10.40 -34.74
C SER A 357 0.84 -9.39 -33.95
N ASN A 358 0.85 -9.49 -32.62
CA ASN A 358 1.54 -8.60 -31.70
C ASN A 358 1.13 -7.12 -31.86
N THR A 359 -0.12 -6.88 -32.27
CA THR A 359 -0.67 -5.54 -32.49
C THR A 359 -1.59 -5.12 -31.34
N GLN A 360 -1.38 -3.90 -30.85
CA GLN A 360 -2.18 -3.25 -29.81
C GLN A 360 -3.19 -2.30 -30.47
N GLN A 361 -4.44 -2.31 -30.00
CA GLN A 361 -5.56 -1.62 -30.66
C GLN A 361 -5.92 -0.28 -30.00
N GLY A 362 -5.34 0.03 -28.83
CA GLY A 362 -5.64 1.25 -28.08
C GLY A 362 -6.97 1.20 -27.30
N LEU A 363 -7.63 0.06 -27.27
CA LEU A 363 -8.95 -0.11 -26.68
C LEU A 363 -8.93 -1.20 -25.60
N ILE A 364 -9.74 -1.02 -24.56
CA ILE A 364 -10.05 -2.08 -23.60
C ILE A 364 -11.54 -2.38 -23.72
N ASP A 365 -11.87 -3.60 -24.07
CA ASP A 365 -13.25 -4.06 -24.15
C ASP A 365 -13.39 -5.50 -23.60
N SER A 366 -14.56 -6.11 -23.81
CA SER A 366 -14.81 -7.49 -23.40
C SER A 366 -13.90 -8.51 -24.11
N THR A 367 -13.37 -8.18 -25.29
CA THR A 367 -12.46 -9.05 -26.03
C THR A 367 -11.10 -9.13 -25.33
N THR A 368 -10.63 -8.03 -24.73
CA THR A 368 -9.43 -8.02 -23.88
C THR A 368 -9.59 -8.97 -22.69
N LEU A 369 -10.72 -8.89 -21.98
CA LEU A 369 -11.00 -9.77 -20.84
C LEU A 369 -11.06 -11.25 -21.25
N THR A 370 -11.73 -11.54 -22.37
CA THR A 370 -11.80 -12.89 -22.94
C THR A 370 -10.42 -13.42 -23.30
N ARG A 371 -9.55 -12.56 -23.83
CA ARG A 371 -8.17 -12.91 -24.16
C ARG A 371 -7.42 -13.40 -22.94
N ILE A 372 -7.43 -12.65 -21.83
CA ILE A 372 -6.78 -13.09 -20.58
C ILE A 372 -7.28 -14.48 -20.16
N THR A 373 -8.59 -14.68 -20.14
CA THR A 373 -9.17 -15.97 -19.70
C THR A 373 -8.76 -17.14 -20.61
N THR A 374 -8.56 -16.89 -21.91
CA THR A 374 -8.06 -17.90 -22.88
C THR A 374 -6.62 -18.34 -22.60
N TYR A 375 -5.85 -17.52 -21.86
CA TYR A 375 -4.47 -17.79 -21.49
C TYR A 375 -4.28 -18.21 -20.02
N PHE A 376 -5.35 -18.33 -19.24
CA PHE A 376 -5.27 -18.76 -17.83
C PHE A 376 -4.50 -20.06 -17.65
N GLY A 377 -3.54 -20.03 -16.72
CA GLY A 377 -2.69 -21.16 -16.36
C GLY A 377 -1.57 -21.47 -17.37
N LYS A 378 -1.53 -20.83 -18.54
CA LYS A 378 -0.43 -20.99 -19.49
C LYS A 378 0.83 -20.29 -18.97
N LYS A 379 1.99 -20.84 -19.33
CA LYS A 379 3.33 -20.41 -18.86
C LYS A 379 4.35 -20.32 -19.98
N ASP A 380 3.97 -20.62 -21.21
CA ASP A 380 4.87 -20.46 -22.35
C ASP A 380 5.11 -18.97 -22.64
N ALA A 381 6.31 -18.63 -23.13
CA ALA A 381 6.73 -17.25 -23.32
C ALA A 381 5.78 -16.46 -24.25
N ALA A 382 5.20 -17.10 -25.26
CA ALA A 382 4.26 -16.44 -26.17
C ALA A 382 2.97 -16.03 -25.44
N SER A 383 2.37 -16.94 -24.65
CA SER A 383 1.22 -16.63 -23.81
C SER A 383 1.51 -15.53 -22.79
N LEU A 384 2.67 -15.59 -22.12
CA LEU A 384 3.07 -14.59 -21.12
C LEU A 384 3.27 -13.21 -21.76
N ASN A 385 3.88 -13.14 -22.95
CA ASN A 385 4.02 -11.88 -23.68
C ASN A 385 2.68 -11.21 -23.98
N VAL A 386 1.61 -12.00 -24.14
CA VAL A 386 0.27 -11.50 -24.43
C VAL A 386 -0.52 -11.10 -23.18
N ALA A 387 -0.57 -11.95 -22.15
CA ALA A 387 -1.58 -11.82 -21.10
C ALA A 387 -1.07 -11.79 -19.65
N ASP A 388 0.23 -11.97 -19.40
CA ASP A 388 0.84 -11.77 -18.08
C ASP A 388 1.07 -10.27 -17.85
N VAL A 389 0.13 -9.61 -17.19
CA VAL A 389 0.07 -8.16 -17.07
C VAL A 389 1.03 -7.65 -16.00
N ASP A 390 1.10 -8.34 -14.86
CA ASP A 390 1.99 -7.98 -13.76
C ASP A 390 3.40 -8.56 -13.88
N MET A 391 3.66 -9.32 -14.96
CA MET A 391 4.98 -9.81 -15.35
C MET A 391 5.60 -10.76 -14.31
N ASN A 392 4.75 -11.48 -13.57
CA ASN A 392 5.17 -12.42 -12.52
C ASN A 392 5.41 -13.85 -13.03
N GLY A 393 5.25 -14.09 -14.34
CA GLY A 393 5.42 -15.39 -14.99
C GLY A 393 4.18 -16.29 -14.92
N ARG A 394 3.01 -15.75 -14.57
CA ARG A 394 1.75 -16.49 -14.44
C ARG A 394 0.60 -15.66 -14.97
N ILE A 395 -0.32 -16.33 -15.66
CA ILE A 395 -1.55 -15.70 -16.15
C ILE A 395 -2.70 -16.23 -15.31
N ASN A 396 -3.27 -15.40 -14.47
CA ASN A 396 -4.30 -15.79 -13.50
C ASN A 396 -5.33 -14.68 -13.26
N THR A 397 -6.19 -14.87 -12.25
CA THR A 397 -7.26 -13.92 -11.91
C THR A 397 -6.76 -12.53 -11.54
N GLN A 398 -5.51 -12.40 -11.10
CA GLN A 398 -4.89 -11.12 -10.78
C GLN A 398 -4.71 -10.25 -12.04
N ASP A 399 -4.21 -10.81 -13.14
CA ASP A 399 -4.08 -10.12 -14.44
C ASP A 399 -5.45 -9.64 -14.94
N TYR A 400 -6.45 -10.50 -14.81
CA TYR A 400 -7.83 -10.19 -15.16
C TYR A 400 -8.36 -8.99 -14.35
N VAL A 401 -8.09 -8.96 -13.04
CA VAL A 401 -8.51 -7.86 -12.16
C VAL A 401 -7.82 -6.55 -12.53
N TYR A 402 -6.55 -6.55 -12.96
CA TYR A 402 -5.89 -5.32 -13.39
C TYR A 402 -6.56 -4.71 -14.62
N VAL A 403 -6.88 -5.53 -15.62
CA VAL A 403 -7.59 -5.06 -16.83
C VAL A 403 -9.03 -4.67 -16.53
N LEU A 404 -9.74 -5.43 -15.67
CA LEU A 404 -11.07 -5.05 -15.22
C LEU A 404 -11.05 -3.70 -14.48
N ARG A 405 -10.01 -3.44 -13.69
CA ARG A 405 -9.84 -2.16 -13.02
C ARG A 405 -9.58 -1.04 -14.02
N ALA A 406 -8.80 -1.28 -15.06
CA ALA A 406 -8.59 -0.28 -16.11
C ALA A 406 -9.90 0.09 -16.83
N LEU A 407 -10.82 -0.86 -17.05
CA LEU A 407 -12.17 -0.58 -17.58
C LEU A 407 -13.00 0.33 -16.67
N SER A 408 -12.75 0.32 -15.35
CA SER A 408 -13.49 1.18 -14.41
C SER A 408 -13.04 2.64 -14.44
N ILE A 409 -11.91 2.92 -15.09
CA ILE A 409 -11.36 4.27 -15.23
C ILE A 409 -11.81 4.75 -16.61
N LYS A 410 -12.71 5.73 -16.65
CA LYS A 410 -13.19 6.31 -17.90
C LYS A 410 -12.01 6.89 -18.67
N TYR A 411 -11.77 6.31 -19.83
CA TYR A 411 -10.76 6.76 -20.81
C TYR A 411 -11.36 7.69 -21.87
N ASP A 412 -12.59 8.15 -21.68
CA ASP A 412 -13.41 8.80 -22.72
C ASP A 412 -12.73 10.04 -23.38
N GLU A 413 -11.64 10.59 -22.85
CA GLU A 413 -10.89 11.69 -23.46
C GLU A 413 -9.39 11.63 -23.08
N GLU A 414 -8.50 11.11 -23.94
CA GLU A 414 -7.06 11.50 -23.98
C GLU A 414 -6.30 11.05 -25.25
#